data_AF-A0A7Y2R7P1-F1
#
_entry.id   AF-A0A7Y2R7P1-F1
#
_cell.length_a   1.000
_cell.length_b   1.000
_cell.length_c   1.000
_cell.angle_alpha   90.00
_cell.angle_beta   90.00
_cell.angle_gamma   90.00
#
_symmetry.space_group_name_H-M   'P 1'
#
loop_
_entity.id
_entity.type
_entity.pdbx_description
1 polymer ?
#
loop_
_entity_poly.entity_id
_entity_poly.type
_entity_poly.pdbx_seq_one_letter_code
_entity_poly.pdbx_strand_id
1 'polypeptide(L)'
;MGNLWQRITYYRHRSELWALALAKRAPCLAMIPIGFMLCFWWGIAPSLVLFPIILLLENSGQLGETILALFSIPALAVLWFALPWFSSWCGIAVGLMLGRFTAASAKEKALAESIHAYRTRAS
;
A
#
# COMPACT_ATOMS: atom_id res chain seq x y z
N MET A 1 -6.64 -20.35 6.50
CA MET A 1 -5.79 -19.23 6.02
C MET A 1 -6.53 -17.90 5.81
N GLY A 2 -7.87 -17.87 5.68
CA GLY A 2 -8.63 -16.63 5.44
C GLY A 2 -8.55 -15.55 6.54
N ASN A 3 -8.49 -15.93 7.82
CA ASN A 3 -8.54 -14.97 8.94
C ASN A 3 -7.31 -14.04 9.00
N LEU A 4 -6.10 -14.51 8.69
CA LEU A 4 -4.89 -13.68 8.70
C LEU A 4 -4.88 -12.70 7.53
N TRP A 5 -5.24 -13.16 6.33
CA TRP A 5 -5.31 -12.30 5.14
C TRP A 5 -6.36 -11.19 5.28
N GLN A 6 -7.53 -11.53 5.81
CA GLN A 6 -8.57 -10.54 6.10
C GLN A 6 -8.13 -9.56 7.19
N ARG A 7 -7.38 -10.02 8.20
CA ARG A 7 -6.84 -9.16 9.26
C ARG A 7 -5.79 -8.18 8.72
N ILE A 8 -4.89 -8.64 7.84
CA ILE A 8 -3.92 -7.79 7.15
C ILE A 8 -4.65 -6.73 6.30
N THR A 9 -5.67 -7.15 5.55
CA THR A 9 -6.47 -6.25 4.69
C THR A 9 -7.23 -5.22 5.54
N TYR A 10 -7.74 -5.63 6.69
CA TYR A 10 -8.37 -4.74 7.66
C TYR A 10 -7.39 -3.68 8.18
N TYR A 11 -6.19 -4.08 8.62
CA TYR A 11 -5.17 -3.12 9.08
C TYR A 11 -4.71 -2.19 7.94
N ARG A 12 -4.64 -2.71 6.70
CA ARG A 12 -4.36 -1.90 5.51
C ARG A 12 -5.41 -0.81 5.31
N HIS A 13 -6.69 -1.18 5.23
CA HIS A 13 -7.79 -0.22 5.07
C HIS A 13 -7.86 0.78 6.23
N ARG A 14 -7.57 0.34 7.46
CA ARG A 14 -7.53 1.24 8.61
C ARG A 14 -6.40 2.27 8.53
N SER A 15 -5.21 1.85 8.07
CA SER A 15 -4.08 2.77 7.85
C SER A 15 -4.33 3.75 6.70
N GLU A 16 -4.99 3.30 5.62
CA GLU A 16 -5.43 4.12 4.49
C GLU A 16 -6.43 5.20 4.92
N LEU A 17 -7.42 4.84 5.76
CA LEU A 17 -8.35 5.80 6.35
C LEU A 17 -7.64 6.83 7.24
N TRP A 18 -6.70 6.39 8.07
CA TRP A 18 -5.95 7.30 8.93
C TRP A 18 -5.12 8.29 8.11
N ALA A 19 -4.46 7.82 7.04
CA ALA A 19 -3.71 8.66 6.12
C ALA A 19 -4.62 9.68 5.41
N LEU A 20 -5.82 9.26 4.96
CA LEU A 20 -6.82 10.16 4.35
C LEU A 20 -7.34 11.20 5.33
N ALA A 21 -7.66 10.80 6.57
CA ALA A 21 -8.11 11.72 7.60
C ALA A 21 -7.04 12.77 7.94
N LEU A 22 -5.76 12.34 8.02
CA LEU A 22 -4.63 13.25 8.24
C LEU A 22 -4.42 14.19 7.05
N ALA A 23 -4.53 13.67 5.82
CA ALA A 23 -4.42 14.45 4.59
C ALA A 23 -5.53 15.50 4.45
N LYS A 24 -6.76 15.20 4.91
CA LYS A 24 -7.86 16.16 4.94
C LYS A 24 -7.66 17.27 5.97
N ARG A 25 -7.04 16.97 7.11
CA ARG A 25 -6.77 17.94 8.17
C ARG A 25 -5.69 18.94 7.77
N ALA A 26 -4.72 18.52 6.96
CA ALA A 26 -3.66 19.36 6.45
C ALA A 26 -3.49 19.15 4.92
N PRO A 27 -4.32 19.80 4.08
CA PRO A 27 -4.32 19.58 2.63
C PRO A 27 -2.97 19.93 1.98
N CYS A 28 -2.27 20.98 2.44
CA CYS A 28 -0.92 21.31 1.96
C CYS A 28 0.12 20.22 2.26
N LEU A 29 -0.11 19.37 3.26
CA LEU A 29 0.78 18.27 3.64
C LEU A 29 0.20 16.92 3.22
N ALA A 30 -0.89 16.87 2.45
CA ALA A 30 -1.60 15.64 2.07
C ALA A 30 -0.71 14.59 1.40
N MET A 31 0.35 15.03 0.70
CA MET A 31 1.32 14.15 0.06
C MET A 31 2.15 13.34 1.07
N ILE A 32 2.41 13.88 2.27
CA ILE A 32 3.24 13.25 3.30
C ILE A 32 2.56 12.00 3.89
N PRO A 33 1.34 12.05 4.46
CA PRO A 33 0.71 10.86 5.04
C PRO A 33 0.36 9.82 3.96
N ILE A 34 -0.05 10.26 2.77
CA ILE A 34 -0.35 9.35 1.65
C ILE A 34 0.94 8.66 1.17
N GLY A 35 2.01 9.42 0.98
CA GLY A 35 3.33 8.90 0.60
C GLY A 35 3.91 7.96 1.65
N PHE A 36 3.85 8.34 2.94
CA PHE A 36 4.30 7.49 4.04
C PHE A 36 3.57 6.15 4.09
N MET A 37 2.24 6.18 3.93
CA MET A 37 1.41 4.98 3.91
C MET A 37 1.74 4.07 2.70
N LEU A 38 1.95 4.65 1.52
CA LEU A 38 2.39 3.91 0.33
C LEU A 38 3.77 3.29 0.53
N CYS A 39 4.76 4.05 0.99
CA CYS A 39 6.12 3.56 1.26
C CYS A 39 6.15 2.47 2.34
N PHE A 40 5.31 2.60 3.37
CA PHE A 40 5.21 1.59 4.42
C PHE A 40 4.69 0.25 3.87
N TRP A 41 3.59 0.28 3.11
CA TRP A 41 2.98 -0.95 2.59
C TRP A 41 3.68 -1.57 1.39
N TRP A 42 4.30 -0.76 0.52
CA TRP A 42 4.99 -1.25 -0.68
C TRP A 42 6.51 -1.36 -0.52
N GLY A 43 7.11 -0.62 0.40
CA GLY A 43 8.54 -0.66 0.66
C GLY A 43 8.86 -1.49 1.90
N ILE A 44 8.41 -1.04 3.07
CA ILE A 44 8.85 -1.59 4.37
C ILE A 44 8.26 -2.99 4.63
N ALA A 45 6.95 -3.18 4.41
CA ALA A 45 6.32 -4.47 4.69
C ALA A 45 6.87 -5.61 3.80
N PRO A 46 7.08 -5.42 2.48
CA PRO A 46 7.70 -6.44 1.64
C PRO A 46 9.19 -6.58 1.91
N SER A 47 9.92 -5.49 2.19
CA SER A 47 11.37 -5.56 2.42
C SER A 47 11.72 -6.39 3.65
N LEU A 48 10.89 -6.39 4.69
CA LEU A 48 11.12 -7.20 5.88
C LEU A 48 11.17 -8.71 5.58
N VAL A 49 10.50 -9.15 4.51
CA VAL A 49 10.49 -10.55 4.04
C VAL A 49 11.51 -10.75 2.93
N LEU A 50 11.60 -9.83 1.97
CA LEU A 50 12.50 -9.93 0.82
C LEU A 50 13.97 -9.79 1.21
N PHE A 51 14.31 -8.91 2.15
CA PHE A 51 15.69 -8.63 2.56
C PHE A 51 16.45 -9.87 3.05
N PRO A 52 15.93 -10.69 4.00
CA PRO A 52 16.62 -11.91 4.39
C PRO A 52 16.69 -12.96 3.27
N ILE A 53 15.70 -13.00 2.37
CA ILE A 53 15.70 -13.91 1.21
C ILE A 53 16.79 -13.52 0.22
N ILE A 54 16.94 -12.22 -0.06
CA ILE A 54 17.97 -11.69 -0.96
C ILE A 54 19.35 -11.98 -0.39
N LEU A 55 19.59 -11.71 0.90
CA LEU A 55 20.86 -12.02 1.55
C LEU A 55 21.19 -13.53 1.50
N LEU A 56 20.19 -14.39 1.70
CA LEU A 56 20.37 -15.83 1.61
C LEU A 56 20.72 -16.28 0.18
N LEU A 57 20.07 -15.71 -0.83
CA LEU A 57 20.35 -15.98 -2.24
C LEU A 57 21.74 -15.48 -2.64
N GLU A 58 22.11 -14.27 -2.25
CA GLU A 58 23.43 -13.69 -2.57
C GLU A 58 24.57 -14.56 -2.02
N ASN A 59 24.38 -15.15 -0.83
CA ASN A 59 25.35 -16.05 -0.22
C ASN A 59 25.41 -17.45 -0.86
N SER A 60 24.50 -17.78 -1.79
CA SER A 60 24.42 -19.06 -2.49
C SER A 60 25.12 -19.07 -3.87
N GLY A 61 25.79 -17.97 -4.23
CA GLY A 61 26.61 -17.86 -5.45
C GLY A 61 25.78 -17.83 -6.73
N GLN A 62 26.26 -18.51 -7.77
CA GLN A 62 25.72 -18.41 -9.14
C GLN A 62 24.25 -18.90 -9.28
N LEU A 63 23.82 -19.85 -8.43
CA LEU A 63 22.42 -20.29 -8.34
C LEU A 63 21.53 -19.20 -7.73
N GLY A 64 22.06 -18.45 -6.76
CA GLY A 64 21.36 -17.32 -6.16
C GLY A 64 21.09 -16.20 -7.13
N GLU A 65 22.10 -15.81 -7.93
CA GLU A 65 21.96 -14.77 -8.96
C GLU A 65 20.93 -15.14 -10.02
N THR A 66 20.90 -16.39 -10.48
CA THR A 66 19.94 -16.84 -11.50
C THR A 66 18.52 -16.83 -10.97
N ILE A 67 18.30 -17.27 -9.72
CA ILE A 67 16.99 -17.21 -9.08
C ILE A 67 16.58 -15.75 -8.86
N LEU A 68 17.49 -14.88 -8.41
CA LEU A 68 17.22 -13.45 -8.21
C LEU A 68 16.82 -12.76 -9.53
N ALA A 69 17.54 -13.05 -10.62
CA ALA A 69 17.24 -12.54 -11.95
C ALA A 69 15.85 -13.02 -12.42
N LEU A 70 15.49 -14.27 -12.14
CA LEU A 70 14.16 -14.79 -12.47
C LEU A 70 13.06 -14.10 -11.64
N PHE A 71 13.29 -13.82 -10.35
CA PHE A 71 12.35 -13.10 -9.48
C PHE A 71 12.22 -11.60 -9.82
N SER A 72 13.23 -11.01 -10.49
CA SER A 72 13.19 -9.61 -10.90
C SER A 72 12.07 -9.32 -11.93
N ILE A 73 11.74 -10.30 -12.77
CA ILE A 73 10.72 -10.15 -13.83
C ILE A 73 9.30 -10.03 -13.23
N PRO A 74 8.85 -10.93 -12.34
CA PRO A 74 7.59 -10.74 -11.60
C PRO A 74 7.58 -9.46 -10.78
N ALA A 75 8.70 -9.08 -10.16
CA ALA A 75 8.79 -7.85 -9.36
C ALA A 75 8.54 -6.60 -10.21
N LEU A 76 9.13 -6.53 -11.41
CA LEU A 76 8.89 -5.46 -12.39
C LEU A 76 7.42 -5.43 -12.85
N ALA A 77 6.82 -6.59 -13.12
CA ALA A 77 5.42 -6.67 -13.51
C ALA A 77 4.48 -6.16 -12.40
N VAL A 78 4.75 -6.53 -11.15
CA VAL A 78 4.01 -6.04 -9.98
C VAL A 78 4.17 -4.53 -9.82
N LEU A 79 5.37 -3.98 -10.03
CA LEU A 79 5.62 -2.54 -9.99
C LEU A 79 4.80 -1.80 -11.05
N TRP A 80 4.72 -2.35 -12.26
CA TRP A 80 3.91 -1.78 -13.35
C TRP A 80 2.42 -1.80 -13.03
N PHE A 81 1.94 -2.88 -12.39
CA PHE A 81 0.55 -2.98 -11.96
C PHE A 81 0.22 -2.05 -10.79
N ALA A 82 1.21 -1.71 -9.98
CA ALA A 82 1.06 -0.76 -8.88
C ALA A 82 0.99 0.70 -9.38
N LEU A 83 1.55 1.03 -10.55
CA LEU A 83 1.59 2.40 -11.08
C LEU A 83 0.22 3.10 -11.12
N PRO A 84 -0.85 2.49 -11.69
CA PRO A 84 -2.18 3.10 -11.71
C PRO A 84 -2.74 3.33 -10.31
N TRP A 85 -2.47 2.41 -9.38
CA TRP A 85 -2.89 2.53 -7.99
C TRP A 85 -2.18 3.70 -7.29
N PHE A 86 -0.86 3.81 -7.43
CA PHE A 86 -0.06 4.94 -6.93
C PHE A 86 -0.54 6.27 -7.51
N SER A 87 -0.76 6.32 -8.82
CA SER A 87 -1.27 7.51 -9.51
C SER A 87 -2.63 7.96 -8.98
N SER A 88 -3.54 7.01 -8.69
CA SER A 88 -4.83 7.32 -8.05
C SER A 88 -4.66 8.00 -6.69
N TRP A 89 -3.74 7.54 -5.85
CA TRP A 89 -3.47 8.14 -4.54
C TRP A 89 -2.79 9.51 -4.66
N CYS A 90 -1.84 9.67 -5.58
CA CYS A 90 -1.23 10.97 -5.89
C CYS A 90 -2.27 11.97 -6.41
N GLY A 91 -3.20 11.54 -7.28
CA GLY A 91 -4.29 12.39 -7.76
C GLY A 91 -5.21 12.87 -6.65
N ILE A 92 -5.44 12.05 -5.62
CA ILE A 92 -6.21 12.46 -4.43
C ILE A 92 -5.41 13.45 -3.58
N ALA A 93 -4.11 13.24 -3.40
CA ALA A 93 -3.23 14.17 -2.68
C ALA A 93 -3.19 15.55 -3.35
N VAL A 94 -3.01 15.57 -4.68
CA VAL A 94 -3.01 16.80 -5.49
C VAL A 94 -4.40 17.46 -5.47
N GLY A 95 -5.46 16.67 -5.58
CA GLY A 95 -6.83 17.15 -5.44
C GLY A 95 -7.06 17.84 -4.09
N LEU A 96 -6.60 17.23 -2.99
CA LEU A 96 -6.68 17.81 -1.65
C LEU A 96 -5.87 19.10 -1.53
N MET A 97 -4.64 19.14 -2.05
CA MET A 97 -3.82 20.36 -2.10
C MET A 97 -4.50 21.50 -2.87
N LEU A 98 -5.27 21.18 -3.91
CA LEU A 98 -6.08 22.13 -4.70
C LEU A 98 -7.47 22.41 -4.08
N GLY A 99 -7.75 21.93 -2.87
CA GLY A 99 -9.03 22.14 -2.17
C GLY A 99 -10.19 21.27 -2.66
N ARG A 100 -9.93 20.26 -3.49
CA ARG A 100 -10.93 19.31 -4.03
C ARG A 100 -11.01 18.06 -3.17
N PHE A 101 -12.01 18.03 -2.28
CA PHE A 101 -12.21 16.93 -1.33
C PHE A 101 -13.06 15.77 -1.88
N THR A 102 -13.67 15.89 -3.06
CA THR A 102 -14.63 14.92 -3.60
C THR A 102 -14.04 13.53 -3.84
N ALA A 103 -12.84 13.45 -4.42
CA ALA A 103 -12.16 12.17 -4.64
C ALA A 103 -11.72 11.53 -3.31
N ALA A 104 -11.30 12.35 -2.34
CA ALA A 104 -10.91 11.91 -1.02
C ALA A 104 -12.11 11.40 -0.20
N SER A 105 -13.27 12.07 -0.27
CA SER A 105 -14.50 11.64 0.42
C SER A 105 -15.13 10.40 -0.20
N ALA A 106 -15.11 10.27 -1.52
CA ALA A 106 -15.56 9.05 -2.20
C ALA A 106 -14.72 7.83 -1.78
N LYS A 107 -13.39 7.98 -1.72
CA LYS A 107 -12.49 6.90 -1.31
C LYS A 107 -12.61 6.58 0.18
N GLU A 108 -12.74 7.58 1.03
CA GLU A 108 -13.01 7.38 2.46
C GLU A 108 -14.31 6.60 2.69
N LYS A 109 -15.39 6.93 1.97
CA LYS A 109 -16.67 6.22 2.08
C LYS A 109 -16.55 4.76 1.67
N ALA A 110 -15.90 4.48 0.53
CA ALA A 110 -15.67 3.11 0.07
C ALA A 110 -14.84 2.30 1.07
N LEU A 111 -13.81 2.91 1.67
CA LEU A 111 -13.01 2.27 2.70
C LEU A 111 -13.80 2.01 3.99
N ALA A 112 -14.57 2.98 4.45
CA ALA A 112 -15.42 2.84 5.64
C ALA A 112 -16.45 1.71 5.46
N GLU A 113 -17.09 1.62 4.29
CA GLU A 113 -18.01 0.54 3.94
C GLU A 113 -17.29 -0.82 3.94
N SER A 114 -16.08 -0.92 3.38
CA SER A 114 -15.30 -2.17 3.39
C SER A 114 -14.93 -2.63 4.81
N ILE A 115 -14.61 -1.69 5.70
CA ILE A 115 -14.28 -1.98 7.09
C ILE A 115 -15.53 -2.39 7.88
N HIS A 116 -16.66 -1.73 7.63
CA HIS A 116 -17.93 -2.08 8.23
C HIS A 116 -18.35 -3.49 7.83
N ALA A 117 -18.27 -3.83 6.54
CA ALA A 117 -18.56 -5.17 6.03
C ALA A 117 -17.63 -6.25 6.61
N TYR A 118 -16.37 -5.92 6.89
CA TYR A 118 -15.47 -6.83 7.60
C TYR A 118 -15.90 -7.04 9.05
N ARG A 119 -16.24 -5.96 9.77
CA ARG A 119 -16.67 -6.03 11.17
C ARG A 119 -17.97 -6.84 11.34
N THR A 120 -18.92 -6.72 10.42
CA THR A 120 -20.17 -7.49 10.44
C THR A 120 -20.01 -8.96 10.07
N ARG A 121 -18.94 -9.33 9.34
CA ARG A 121 -18.59 -10.74 9.06
C ARG A 121 -17.75 -11.38 10.16
N ALA A 122 -17.09 -10.57 10.99
CA ALA A 122 -16.23 -11.02 12.08
C ALA A 122 -16.93 -11.11 13.44
N SER A 123 -18.15 -10.56 13.55
CA SER A 123 -19.10 -10.72 14.66
C SER A 123 -19.97 -11.95 14.46
#